data_AF-A0A397CEG6-F1
#
_entry.id   AF-A0A397CEG6-F1
#
_cell.length_a   1.000
_cell.length_b   1.000
_cell.length_c   1.000
_cell.angle_alpha   90.00
_cell.angle_beta   90.00
_cell.angle_gamma   90.00
#
_symmetry.space_group_name_H-M   'P 1'
#
loop_
_entity.id
_entity.type
_entity.pdbx_description
1 polymer ?
#
loop_
_entity_poly.entity_id
_entity_poly.type
_entity_poly.pdbx_seq_one_letter_code
_entity_poly.pdbx_strand_id
1 'polypeptide(L)'
;MNAIRDVIYAFKAKWFDQHAQMHRNFNVRYFPDGNHVEILDVKSNKLFLKKTQCPAGVSPQDFFLGGKLLLFGRHFELTDYLDAFTATQLGKQAQKSILLFTHLGATGAVLTQLHHNHFTLSYLKLFLRDGNVPTIVVEVVGESAVERLPLLVSSLQSRFGGNQPGFEVAATAADAQRHNLVM
;
A
#
# COMPACT_ATOMS: atom_id res chain seq x y z
N MET A 1 34.94 3.76 16.01
CA MET A 1 33.80 2.82 16.05
C MET A 1 32.58 3.57 15.53
N ASN A 2 32.22 3.38 14.25
CA ASN A 2 30.95 3.90 13.74
C ASN A 2 29.85 2.99 14.31
N ALA A 3 29.05 3.50 15.23
CA ALA A 3 27.82 2.82 15.63
C ALA A 3 26.92 2.76 14.39
N ILE A 4 26.80 1.58 13.78
CA ILE A 4 25.80 1.33 12.76
C ILE A 4 24.46 1.51 13.48
N ARG A 5 23.75 2.58 13.15
CA ARG A 5 22.39 2.78 13.67
C ARG A 5 21.48 1.84 12.92
N ASP A 6 20.78 0.98 13.65
CA ASP A 6 19.74 0.14 13.07
C ASP A 6 18.72 1.03 12.35
N VAL A 7 18.33 0.64 11.14
CA VAL A 7 17.26 1.30 10.41
C VAL A 7 15.96 1.05 11.15
N ILE A 8 15.21 2.12 11.43
CA ILE A 8 13.90 2.04 12.08
C ILE A 8 12.95 2.90 11.27
N TYR A 9 11.83 2.34 10.87
CA TYR A 9 10.74 3.07 10.25
C TYR A 9 9.64 3.30 11.27
N ALA A 10 9.20 4.55 11.41
CA ALA A 10 8.24 4.93 12.45
C ALA A 10 6.99 5.57 11.83
N PHE A 11 5.83 5.09 12.28
CA PHE A 11 4.52 5.43 11.73
C PHE A 11 3.55 5.83 12.82
N LYS A 12 2.71 6.84 12.55
CA LYS A 12 1.44 6.99 13.23
C LYS A 12 0.51 5.90 12.72
N ALA A 13 -0.22 5.28 13.63
CA ALA A 13 -1.20 4.26 13.28
C ALA A 13 -2.49 4.48 14.07
N LYS A 14 -3.59 3.99 13.52
CA LYS A 14 -4.87 3.90 14.22
C LYS A 14 -5.39 2.47 14.23
N TRP A 15 -6.05 2.11 15.32
CA TRP A 15 -6.81 0.86 15.43
C TRP A 15 -8.22 1.20 15.91
N PHE A 16 -9.23 0.62 15.27
CA PHE A 16 -10.61 0.74 15.71
C PHE A 16 -10.91 -0.29 16.80
N ASP A 17 -11.12 0.19 18.03
CA ASP A 17 -11.50 -0.63 19.17
C ASP A 17 -13.01 -0.92 19.09
N GLN A 18 -13.36 -2.16 18.77
CA GLN A 18 -14.75 -2.60 18.61
C GLN A 18 -15.57 -2.50 19.91
N HIS A 19 -14.94 -2.63 21.08
CA HIS A 19 -15.67 -2.56 22.35
C HIS A 19 -15.97 -1.12 22.73
N ALA A 20 -15.01 -0.22 22.50
CA ALA A 20 -15.16 1.20 22.78
C ALA A 20 -15.80 1.99 21.63
N GLN A 21 -16.00 1.37 20.46
CA GLN A 21 -16.51 1.99 19.23
C GLN A 21 -15.74 3.27 18.86
N MET A 22 -14.41 3.24 19.01
CA MET A 22 -13.57 4.42 18.74
C MET A 22 -12.23 4.07 18.13
N HIS A 23 -11.67 5.01 17.35
CA HIS A 23 -10.28 4.93 16.91
C HIS A 23 -9.32 5.32 18.03
N ARG A 24 -8.35 4.45 18.31
CA ARG A 24 -7.22 4.70 19.18
C ARG A 24 -5.97 4.92 18.35
N ASN A 25 -5.14 5.88 18.76
CA ASN A 25 -3.91 6.26 18.07
C ASN A 25 -2.69 5.61 18.73
N PHE A 26 -1.79 5.10 17.89
CA PHE A 26 -0.58 4.40 18.28
C PHE A 26 0.60 4.90 17.45
N ASN A 27 1.79 4.71 17.99
CA ASN A 27 3.04 4.83 17.25
C ASN A 27 3.57 3.44 17.00
N VAL A 28 3.74 3.06 15.74
CA VAL A 28 4.30 1.78 15.30
C VAL A 28 5.72 2.02 14.85
N ARG A 29 6.67 1.30 15.43
CA ARG A 29 8.06 1.25 14.96
C ARG A 29 8.34 -0.11 14.35
N TYR A 30 8.85 -0.10 13.14
CA TYR A 30 9.24 -1.27 12.41
C TYR A 30 10.76 -1.34 12.30
N PHE A 31 11.31 -2.50 12.65
CA PHE A 31 12.72 -2.81 12.55
C PHE A 31 12.87 -3.81 11.40
N PRO A 32 13.23 -3.35 10.19
CA PRO A 32 13.41 -4.23 9.03
C PRO A 32 14.48 -5.29 9.31
N ASP A 33 15.52 -4.94 10.06
CA ASP A 33 16.49 -5.92 10.54
C ASP A 33 15.84 -6.88 11.55
N GLY A 34 15.72 -8.14 11.14
CA GLY A 34 15.01 -9.18 11.86
C GLY A 34 13.47 -9.10 11.79
N ASN A 35 12.87 -8.19 11.03
CA ASN A 35 11.40 -8.08 10.87
C ASN A 35 10.64 -8.00 12.21
N HIS A 36 10.98 -7.02 13.05
CA HIS A 36 10.33 -6.81 14.36
C HIS A 36 9.44 -5.56 14.37
N VAL A 37 8.48 -5.52 15.29
CA VAL A 37 7.61 -4.37 15.53
C VAL A 37 7.53 -4.01 17.02
N GLU A 38 7.46 -2.72 17.32
CA GLU A 38 7.17 -2.14 18.63
C GLU A 38 5.99 -1.17 18.51
N ILE A 39 5.10 -1.15 19.51
CA ILE A 39 3.92 -0.28 19.48
C ILE A 39 3.83 0.50 20.79
N LEU A 40 3.66 1.82 20.68
CA LEU A 40 3.38 2.71 21.81
C LEU A 40 1.96 3.27 21.71
N ASP A 41 1.24 3.30 22.82
CA ASP A 41 -0.04 3.98 22.95
C ASP A 41 0.21 5.49 23.12
N VAL A 42 -0.33 6.30 22.21
CA VAL A 42 -0.08 7.76 22.18
C VAL A 42 -0.75 8.47 23.36
N LYS A 43 -1.93 8.01 23.78
CA LYS A 43 -2.72 8.67 24.83
C LYS A 43 -2.07 8.49 26.20
N SER A 44 -1.61 7.29 26.50
CA SER A 44 -0.98 6.97 27.78
C SER A 44 0.53 7.17 27.78
N ASN A 45 1.15 7.35 26.60
CA ASN A 45 2.59 7.35 26.38
C ASN A 45 3.27 6.11 26.99
N LYS A 46 2.58 4.96 26.95
CA LYS A 46 3.06 3.68 27.47
C LYS A 46 3.30 2.69 26.34
N LEU A 47 4.24 1.79 26.58
CA LEU A 47 4.50 0.66 25.71
C LEU A 47 3.27 -0.24 25.65
N PHE A 48 2.72 -0.40 24.45
CA PHE A 48 1.57 -1.26 24.19
C PHE A 48 2.03 -2.67 23.77
N LEU A 49 3.08 -2.73 22.95
CA LEU A 49 3.73 -3.96 22.52
C LEU A 49 5.24 -3.73 22.55
N LYS A 50 5.97 -4.57 23.30
CA LYS A 50 7.44 -4.62 23.29
C LYS A 50 7.95 -5.02 21.90
N LYS A 51 9.18 -4.64 21.53
CA LYS A 51 9.84 -5.12 20.30
C LYS A 51 9.69 -6.65 20.19
N THR A 52 8.89 -7.08 19.21
CA THR A 52 8.49 -8.48 19.02
C THR A 52 8.58 -8.81 17.54
N GLN A 53 8.94 -10.05 17.22
CA GLN A 53 8.93 -10.55 15.84
C GLN A 53 7.55 -10.34 15.20
N CYS A 54 7.50 -9.85 13.96
CA CYS A 54 6.26 -9.74 13.20
C CYS A 54 5.61 -11.13 12.99
N PRO A 55 4.27 -11.22 12.93
CA PRO A 55 3.58 -12.44 12.50
C PRO A 55 4.05 -12.91 11.12
N ALA A 56 3.98 -14.22 10.85
CA ALA A 56 4.54 -14.85 9.64
C ALA A 56 4.01 -14.28 8.30
N GLY A 57 2.83 -13.66 8.30
CA GLY A 57 2.23 -13.03 7.12
C GLY A 57 2.52 -11.54 6.96
N VAL A 58 3.32 -10.93 7.85
CA VAL A 58 3.66 -9.51 7.80
C VAL A 58 5.12 -9.36 7.35
N SER A 59 5.28 -8.65 6.25
CA SER A 59 6.52 -8.49 5.50
C SER A 59 6.88 -6.99 5.35
N PRO A 60 8.14 -6.66 5.00
CA PRO A 60 8.56 -5.26 4.88
C PRO A 60 7.71 -4.43 3.91
N GLN A 61 7.24 -5.04 2.82
CA GLN A 61 6.41 -4.40 1.79
C GLN A 61 5.01 -3.99 2.29
N ASP A 62 4.55 -4.51 3.45
CA ASP A 62 3.27 -4.16 4.04
C ASP A 62 3.32 -2.82 4.82
N PHE A 63 4.52 -2.31 5.08
CA PHE A 63 4.75 -1.07 5.84
C PHE A 63 4.71 0.17 4.94
N PHE A 64 3.52 0.53 4.48
CA PHE A 64 3.26 1.73 3.69
C PHE A 64 2.05 2.51 4.22
N LEU A 65 1.93 3.79 3.88
CA LEU A 65 0.79 4.61 4.31
C LEU A 65 -0.53 4.12 3.70
N GLY A 66 -1.52 3.91 4.57
CA GLY A 66 -2.81 3.26 4.26
C GLY A 66 -2.78 1.74 4.41
N GLY A 67 -1.61 1.12 4.59
CA GLY A 67 -1.48 -0.30 4.87
C GLY A 67 -2.17 -0.69 6.19
N LYS A 68 -2.90 -1.81 6.19
CA LYS A 68 -3.61 -2.34 7.36
C LYS A 68 -2.94 -3.62 7.84
N LEU A 69 -2.13 -3.50 8.87
CA LEU A 69 -1.34 -4.59 9.42
C LEU A 69 -2.13 -5.35 10.50
N LEU A 70 -2.28 -6.66 10.32
CA LEU A 70 -2.81 -7.54 11.36
C LEU A 70 -1.68 -7.94 12.32
N LEU A 71 -1.56 -7.20 13.42
CA LEU A 71 -0.55 -7.45 14.46
C LEU A 71 -1.26 -7.99 15.70
N PHE A 72 -1.01 -9.26 16.03
CA PHE A 72 -1.49 -9.91 17.26
C PHE A 72 -3.01 -9.73 17.50
N GLY A 73 -3.81 -9.96 16.46
CA GLY A 73 -5.27 -9.91 16.52
C GLY A 73 -5.88 -8.50 16.37
N ARG A 74 -5.08 -7.47 16.10
CA ARG A 74 -5.55 -6.09 15.88
C ARG A 74 -5.10 -5.57 14.52
N HIS A 75 -6.00 -4.89 13.82
CA HIS A 75 -5.70 -4.24 12.53
C HIS A 75 -5.26 -2.79 12.76
N PHE A 76 -3.97 -2.53 12.57
CA PHE A 76 -3.40 -1.19 12.64
C PHE A 76 -3.29 -0.62 11.23
N GLU A 77 -3.97 0.50 10.99
CA GLU A 77 -3.82 1.26 9.75
C GLU A 77 -2.70 2.28 9.95
N LEU A 78 -1.67 2.22 9.12
CA LEU A 78 -0.56 3.19 9.14
C LEU A 78 -1.00 4.48 8.44
N THR A 79 -1.10 5.58 9.18
CA THR A 79 -1.73 6.81 8.69
C THR A 79 -0.76 7.91 8.31
N ASP A 80 0.43 7.94 8.91
CA ASP A 80 1.43 8.97 8.66
C ASP A 80 2.82 8.50 9.11
N TYR A 81 3.87 9.20 8.72
CA TYR A 81 5.22 8.98 9.25
C TYR A 81 5.43 9.75 10.57
N LEU A 82 6.27 9.22 11.45
CA LEU A 82 6.64 9.90 12.70
C LEU A 82 7.89 10.75 12.59
N ASP A 83 8.72 10.50 11.57
CA ASP A 83 9.98 11.21 11.37
C ASP A 83 10.32 11.41 9.89
N ALA A 84 11.17 12.40 9.63
CA ALA A 84 11.60 12.77 8.29
C ALA A 84 12.48 11.70 7.61
N PHE A 85 13.19 10.88 8.41
CA PHE A 85 14.02 9.80 7.87
C PHE A 85 13.15 8.74 7.19
N THR A 86 12.12 8.27 7.89
CA THR A 86 11.11 7.32 7.40
C THR A 86 10.41 7.90 6.18
N ALA A 87 9.97 9.15 6.25
CA ALA A 87 9.30 9.82 5.13
C ALA A 87 10.19 9.89 3.87
N THR A 88 11.49 10.15 4.04
CA THR A 88 12.44 10.26 2.93
C THR A 88 12.74 8.91 2.31
N GLN A 89 12.97 7.87 3.12
CA GLN A 89 13.28 6.52 2.65
C GLN A 89 12.06 5.87 1.98
N LEU A 90 10.92 5.88 2.66
CA LEU A 90 9.70 5.20 2.16
C LEU A 90 8.94 6.04 1.13
N GLY A 91 9.18 7.35 1.05
CA GLY A 91 8.53 8.21 0.06
C GLY A 91 8.79 7.78 -1.40
N LYS A 92 9.93 7.12 -1.68
CA LYS A 92 10.22 6.52 -2.99
C LYS A 92 9.92 5.02 -3.04
N GLN A 93 10.19 4.29 -1.96
CA GLN A 93 10.08 2.83 -1.90
C GLN A 93 8.63 2.33 -1.78
N ALA A 94 7.72 3.17 -1.28
CA ALA A 94 6.31 2.86 -1.06
C ALA A 94 5.40 3.88 -1.77
N GLN A 95 5.74 4.22 -3.02
CA GLN A 95 4.89 5.09 -3.84
C GLN A 95 3.64 4.36 -4.28
N LYS A 96 2.55 5.11 -4.39
CA LYS A 96 1.27 4.62 -4.90
C LYS A 96 1.08 5.00 -6.36
N SER A 97 0.46 4.12 -7.12
CA SER A 97 -0.04 4.42 -8.47
C SER A 97 -1.28 3.57 -8.75
N ILE A 98 -2.08 3.95 -9.73
CA ILE A 98 -3.37 3.33 -10.02
C ILE A 98 -3.37 2.83 -11.46
N LEU A 99 -3.81 1.59 -11.63
CA LEU A 99 -4.11 0.98 -12.93
C LEU A 99 -5.63 0.78 -13.03
N LEU A 100 -6.20 1.17 -14.17
CA LEU A 100 -7.56 0.82 -14.55
C LEU A 100 -7.55 -0.01 -15.83
N PHE A 101 -8.38 -1.04 -15.89
CA PHE A 101 -8.52 -1.81 -17.13
C PHE A 101 -9.88 -2.48 -17.29
N THR A 102 -10.31 -2.65 -18.54
CA THR A 102 -11.62 -3.20 -18.89
C THR A 102 -11.56 -4.67 -19.33
N HIS A 103 -10.36 -5.20 -19.59
CA HIS A 103 -10.15 -6.57 -20.04
C HIS A 103 -10.25 -7.58 -18.88
N LEU A 104 -11.47 -7.93 -18.47
CA LEU A 104 -11.72 -8.83 -17.33
C LEU A 104 -11.04 -10.21 -17.47
N GLY A 105 -10.99 -10.76 -18.69
CA GLY A 105 -10.31 -12.04 -18.96
C GLY A 105 -8.80 -12.00 -18.73
N ALA A 106 -8.17 -10.82 -18.79
CA ALA A 106 -6.75 -10.64 -18.55
C ALA A 106 -6.40 -10.44 -17.07
N THR A 107 -7.38 -10.31 -16.17
CA THR A 107 -7.19 -9.97 -14.75
C THR A 107 -6.12 -10.83 -14.08
N GLY A 108 -6.21 -12.16 -14.18
CA GLY A 108 -5.24 -13.05 -13.55
C GLY A 108 -3.81 -12.80 -14.05
N ALA A 109 -3.64 -12.59 -15.36
CA ALA A 109 -2.34 -12.28 -15.95
C ALA A 109 -1.82 -10.89 -15.52
N VAL A 110 -2.69 -9.88 -15.46
CA VAL A 110 -2.34 -8.53 -14.97
C VAL A 110 -1.88 -8.59 -13.52
N LEU A 111 -2.65 -9.21 -12.62
CA LEU A 111 -2.26 -9.35 -11.21
C LEU A 111 -0.96 -10.14 -11.03
N THR A 112 -0.77 -11.18 -11.84
CA THR A 112 0.47 -11.95 -11.87
C THR A 112 1.65 -11.07 -12.29
N GLN A 113 1.49 -10.24 -13.34
CA GLN A 113 2.55 -9.34 -13.79
C GLN A 113 2.86 -8.24 -12.76
N LEU A 114 1.85 -7.68 -12.09
CA LEU A 114 2.05 -6.73 -10.99
C LEU A 114 2.91 -7.36 -9.87
N HIS A 115 2.54 -8.58 -9.43
CA HIS A 115 3.29 -9.30 -8.41
C HIS A 115 4.73 -9.60 -8.83
N HIS A 116 4.95 -10.10 -10.05
CA HIS A 116 6.30 -10.37 -10.58
C HIS A 116 7.18 -9.12 -10.69
N ASN A 117 6.55 -7.95 -10.83
CA ASN A 117 7.25 -6.66 -10.84
C ASN A 117 7.35 -6.04 -9.43
N HIS A 118 7.12 -6.82 -8.37
CA HIS A 118 7.23 -6.38 -6.97
C HIS A 118 6.29 -5.22 -6.60
N PHE A 119 5.10 -5.19 -7.20
CA PHE A 119 4.02 -4.32 -6.74
C PHE A 119 3.16 -5.03 -5.68
N THR A 120 2.92 -4.35 -4.57
CA THR A 120 1.93 -4.73 -3.56
C THR A 120 0.58 -4.12 -3.93
N LEU A 121 -0.50 -4.88 -3.81
CA LEU A 121 -1.85 -4.36 -4.08
C LEU A 121 -2.42 -3.78 -2.78
N SER A 122 -2.70 -2.48 -2.75
CA SER A 122 -3.34 -1.83 -1.60
C SER A 122 -4.87 -1.74 -1.75
N TYR A 123 -5.36 -1.74 -2.99
CA TYR A 123 -6.78 -1.68 -3.30
C TYR A 123 -7.09 -2.37 -4.62
N LEU A 124 -8.22 -3.08 -4.68
CA LEU A 124 -8.74 -3.67 -5.92
C LEU A 124 -10.26 -3.65 -5.88
N LYS A 125 -10.90 -3.14 -6.95
CA LYS A 125 -12.36 -3.12 -7.08
C LYS A 125 -12.78 -3.28 -8.53
N LEU A 126 -13.83 -4.06 -8.77
CA LEU A 126 -14.56 -4.11 -10.03
C LEU A 126 -15.81 -3.23 -9.91
N PHE A 127 -16.05 -2.38 -10.90
CA PHE A 127 -17.23 -1.54 -10.97
C PHE A 127 -17.65 -1.31 -12.43
N LEU A 128 -18.83 -0.73 -12.62
CA LEU A 128 -19.31 -0.30 -13.94
C LEU A 128 -19.01 1.19 -14.11
N ARG A 129 -18.25 1.54 -15.14
CA ARG A 129 -18.04 2.94 -15.57
C ARG A 129 -19.20 3.38 -16.47
N ASP A 130 -19.26 4.67 -16.79
CA ASP A 130 -20.22 5.26 -17.72
C ASP A 130 -20.46 4.36 -18.95
N GLY A 131 -21.72 4.09 -19.26
CA GLY A 131 -22.10 3.15 -20.32
C GLY A 131 -22.07 1.66 -19.93
N ASN A 132 -22.08 1.34 -18.62
CA ASN A 132 -22.06 -0.03 -18.09
C ASN A 132 -20.83 -0.85 -18.52
N VAL A 133 -19.69 -0.18 -18.70
CA VAL A 133 -18.43 -0.86 -19.05
C VAL A 133 -17.79 -1.41 -17.78
N PRO A 134 -17.62 -2.73 -17.63
CA PRO A 134 -16.93 -3.31 -16.48
C PRO A 134 -15.46 -2.88 -16.47
N THR A 135 -15.06 -2.23 -15.38
CA THR A 135 -13.71 -1.70 -15.18
C THR A 135 -13.17 -2.19 -13.85
N ILE A 136 -11.94 -2.71 -13.85
CA ILE A 136 -11.19 -3.01 -12.64
C ILE A 136 -10.27 -1.83 -12.36
N VAL A 137 -10.29 -1.34 -11.12
CA VAL A 137 -9.29 -0.42 -10.58
C VAL A 137 -8.40 -1.17 -9.60
N VAL A 138 -7.09 -0.93 -9.70
CA VAL A 138 -6.07 -1.48 -8.82
C VAL A 138 -5.17 -0.34 -8.35
N GLU A 139 -5.09 -0.10 -7.04
CA GLU A 139 -4.02 0.71 -6.45
C GLU A 139 -2.86 -0.21 -6.11
N VAL A 140 -1.68 0.15 -6.62
CA VAL A 140 -0.44 -0.55 -6.34
C VAL A 140 0.48 0.31 -5.49
N VAL A 141 1.31 -0.34 -4.70
CA VAL A 141 2.37 0.25 -3.90
C VAL A 141 3.68 -0.40 -4.27
N GLY A 142 4.72 0.39 -4.49
CA GLY A 142 6.06 -0.12 -4.73
C GLY A 142 7.08 0.97 -4.97
N GLU A 143 8.32 0.55 -5.17
CA GLU A 143 9.42 1.45 -5.48
C GLU A 143 9.20 2.10 -6.84
N SER A 144 9.23 3.44 -6.89
CA SER A 144 9.03 4.22 -8.12
C SER A 144 7.79 3.79 -8.92
N ALA A 145 6.68 3.55 -8.20
CA ALA A 145 5.48 3.01 -8.81
C ALA A 145 4.89 3.92 -9.89
N VAL A 146 4.99 5.24 -9.70
CA VAL A 146 4.48 6.24 -10.64
C VAL A 146 5.21 6.14 -11.99
N GLU A 147 6.51 5.87 -11.98
CA GLU A 147 7.31 5.74 -13.20
C GLU A 147 7.26 4.32 -13.79
N ARG A 148 7.22 3.28 -12.94
CA ARG A 148 7.32 1.88 -13.38
C ARG A 148 6.01 1.29 -13.87
N LEU A 149 4.87 1.68 -13.28
CA LEU A 149 3.57 1.12 -13.66
C LEU A 149 3.21 1.44 -15.13
N PRO A 150 3.39 2.68 -15.65
CA PRO A 150 3.16 2.96 -17.07
C PRO A 150 3.97 2.07 -18.02
N LEU A 151 5.24 1.79 -17.71
CA LEU A 151 6.11 0.93 -18.53
C LEU A 151 5.59 -0.51 -18.59
N LEU A 152 5.13 -1.03 -17.45
CA LEU A 152 4.51 -2.35 -17.38
C LEU A 152 3.20 -2.38 -18.17
N VAL A 153 2.37 -1.34 -18.06
CA VAL A 153 1.09 -1.27 -18.74
C VAL A 153 1.24 -1.20 -20.26
N SER A 154 2.25 -0.51 -20.80
CA SER A 154 2.56 -0.54 -22.23
C SER A 154 2.82 -1.98 -22.73
N SER A 155 3.47 -2.80 -21.91
CA SER A 155 3.72 -4.22 -22.21
C SER A 155 2.47 -5.08 -22.09
N LEU A 156 1.55 -4.74 -21.19
CA LEU A 156 0.25 -5.42 -21.05
C LEU A 156 -0.70 -5.05 -22.19
N GLN A 157 -0.72 -3.79 -22.62
CA GLN A 157 -1.52 -3.31 -23.75
C GLN A 157 -1.13 -4.01 -25.05
N SER A 158 0.17 -4.19 -25.33
CA SER A 158 0.60 -4.93 -26.53
C SER A 158 0.16 -6.40 -26.52
N ARG A 159 0.08 -7.01 -25.33
CA ARG A 159 -0.30 -8.42 -25.15
C ARG A 159 -1.81 -8.65 -25.14
N PHE A 160 -2.58 -7.74 -24.55
CA PHE A 160 -4.01 -7.94 -24.26
C PHE A 160 -4.94 -6.90 -24.89
N GLY A 161 -4.43 -5.77 -25.36
CA GLY A 161 -5.21 -4.59 -25.74
C GLY A 161 -6.03 -4.73 -27.03
N GLY A 162 -5.66 -5.62 -27.95
CA GLY A 162 -6.32 -5.66 -29.27
C GLY A 162 -6.43 -4.26 -29.90
N ASN A 163 -7.53 -3.96 -30.61
CA ASN A 163 -7.79 -2.65 -31.22
C ASN A 163 -8.47 -1.63 -30.28
N GLN A 164 -8.65 -1.93 -28.99
CA GLN A 164 -9.37 -1.03 -28.07
C GLN A 164 -8.48 -0.60 -26.89
N PRO A 165 -8.39 0.71 -26.57
CA PRO A 165 -7.67 1.17 -25.40
C PRO A 165 -8.42 0.73 -24.14
N GLY A 166 -7.93 -0.33 -23.49
CA GLY A 166 -8.57 -0.89 -22.29
C GLY A 166 -7.70 -0.85 -21.04
N PHE A 167 -6.61 -0.07 -21.03
CA PHE A 167 -5.75 0.15 -19.87
C PHE A 167 -5.43 1.64 -19.70
N GLU A 168 -5.60 2.16 -18.49
CA GLU A 168 -5.31 3.54 -18.09
C GLU A 168 -4.44 3.53 -16.81
N VAL A 169 -3.54 4.50 -16.67
CA VAL A 169 -2.69 4.66 -15.49
C VAL A 169 -2.82 6.06 -14.94
N ALA A 170 -2.88 6.19 -13.61
CA ALA A 170 -2.85 7.47 -12.91
C ALA A 170 -1.76 7.47 -11.83
N ALA A 171 -1.11 8.63 -11.65
CA ALA A 171 -0.08 8.81 -10.63
C ALA A 171 -0.69 8.83 -9.21
N THR A 172 -1.89 9.41 -9.05
CA THR A 172 -2.55 9.53 -7.75
C THR A 172 -4.04 9.20 -7.83
N ALA A 173 -4.66 8.96 -6.67
CA ALA A 173 -6.12 8.86 -6.55
C ALA A 173 -6.84 10.14 -7.00
N ALA A 174 -6.24 11.32 -6.79
CA ALA A 174 -6.80 12.59 -7.25
C ALA A 174 -6.76 12.70 -8.79
N ASP A 175 -5.67 12.24 -9.42
CA ASP A 175 -5.57 12.20 -10.88
C ASP A 175 -6.56 11.18 -11.46
N ALA A 176 -6.73 10.04 -10.78
CA ALA A 176 -7.76 9.07 -11.11
C ALA A 176 -9.17 9.72 -11.04
N GLN A 177 -9.52 10.39 -9.94
CA GLN A 177 -10.82 11.05 -9.76
C GLN A 177 -11.15 12.09 -10.84
N ARG A 178 -10.14 12.83 -11.34
CA ARG A 178 -10.29 13.79 -12.47
C ARG A 178 -10.76 13.14 -13.78
N HIS A 179 -10.66 11.81 -13.92
CA HIS A 179 -11.16 11.04 -15.06
C HIS A 179 -12.58 10.46 -14.84
N ASN A 180 -13.45 11.12 -14.07
CA ASN A 180 -14.79 10.65 -13.66
C ASN A 180 -14.74 9.31 -12.90
N LEU A 181 -13.81 9.18 -11.96
CA LEU A 181 -13.75 8.02 -11.06
C LEU A 181 -14.41 8.37 -9.73
N VAL A 182 -15.70 8.05 -9.60
CA VAL A 182 -16.37 8.04 -8.30
C VAL A 182 -15.81 6.85 -7.51
N MET A 183 -14.98 7.13 -6.50
CA MET A 183 -14.57 6.13 -5.49
C MET A 183 -15.57 6.08 -4.34
#